data_AF-A2EZL5-F1
#
_entry.id   AF-A2EZL5-F1
#
_cell.length_a   1.000
_cell.length_b   1.000
_cell.length_c   1.000
_cell.angle_alpha   90.00
_cell.angle_beta   90.00
_cell.angle_gamma   90.00
#
_symmetry.space_group_name_H-M   'P 1'
#
loop_
_entity.id
_entity.type
_entity.pdbx_description
1 polymer ?
#
loop_
_entity_poly.entity_id
_entity_poly.type
_entity_poly.pdbx_seq_one_letter_code
_entity_poly.pdbx_strand_id
1 'polypeptide(L)'
;MYDDKEKFIYFTESNGFFKDQAFESDLYPCSGLGYSLLDLCCYHGAVGCFKLLRTKFNSEITQQCLELSFLGGNQEIMSECLKYQTPDEKCMEYAIISHNIDFVTFLMNEYNIQIRLT
;
A
#
# COMPACT_ATOMS: atom_id res chain seq x y z
N MET A 1 4.43 -13.40 -1.77
CA MET A 1 2.98 -13.14 -1.68
C MET A 1 2.41 -13.22 -3.08
N TYR A 2 1.43 -14.09 -3.31
CA TYR A 2 0.94 -14.43 -4.65
C TYR A 2 -0.18 -13.47 -5.06
N ASP A 3 0.05 -12.67 -6.09
CA ASP A 3 -0.98 -11.86 -6.73
C ASP A 3 -1.58 -12.61 -7.92
N ASP A 4 -2.83 -13.07 -7.77
CA ASP A 4 -3.56 -13.74 -8.86
C ASP A 4 -4.09 -12.71 -9.88
N LYS A 5 -3.16 -12.13 -10.64
CA LYS A 5 -3.43 -11.06 -11.59
C LYS A 5 -4.45 -11.47 -12.65
N GLU A 6 -4.44 -12.71 -13.12
CA GLU A 6 -5.38 -13.19 -14.14
C GLU A 6 -6.82 -13.19 -13.63
N LYS A 7 -7.05 -13.74 -12.42
CA LYS A 7 -8.38 -13.67 -11.81
C LYS A 7 -8.80 -12.24 -11.54
N PHE A 8 -7.87 -11.38 -11.13
CA PHE A 8 -8.19 -9.98 -10.88
C PHE A 8 -8.60 -9.25 -12.18
N ILE A 9 -7.91 -9.50 -13.30
CA ILE A 9 -8.31 -8.96 -14.62
C ILE A 9 -9.74 -9.37 -14.95
N TYR A 10 -10.05 -10.68 -14.87
CA TYR A 10 -11.40 -11.19 -15.11
C TYR A 10 -12.44 -10.52 -14.21
N PHE A 11 -12.12 -10.34 -12.92
CA PHE A 11 -13.00 -9.64 -11.97
C PHE A 11 -13.23 -8.19 -12.38
N THR A 12 -12.19 -7.47 -12.82
CA THR A 12 -12.31 -6.06 -13.25
C THR A 12 -13.14 -5.84 -14.51
N GLU A 13 -13.37 -6.91 -15.29
CA GLU A 13 -14.18 -6.89 -16.50
C GLU A 13 -15.63 -7.30 -16.26
N SER A 14 -15.94 -7.77 -15.04
CA SER A 14 -17.29 -8.15 -14.67
C SER A 14 -18.18 -6.92 -14.47
N ASN A 15 -19.47 -7.02 -14.84
CA ASN A 15 -20.44 -5.92 -14.72
C ASN A 15 -20.65 -5.40 -13.29
N GLY A 16 -20.20 -6.14 -12.27
CA GLY A 16 -20.34 -5.76 -10.86
C GLY A 16 -19.10 -5.09 -10.25
N PHE A 17 -18.07 -4.80 -11.06
CA PHE A 17 -16.84 -4.18 -10.55
C PHE A 17 -17.03 -2.67 -10.35
N PHE A 18 -16.91 -2.23 -9.09
CA PHE A 18 -16.90 -0.82 -8.72
C PHE A 18 -15.50 -0.41 -8.30
N LYS A 19 -14.82 0.37 -9.15
CA LYS A 19 -13.43 0.78 -8.93
C LYS A 19 -13.23 1.67 -7.69
N ASP A 20 -14.23 2.48 -7.34
CA ASP A 20 -14.16 3.47 -6.27
C ASP A 20 -14.75 2.94 -4.94
N GLN A 21 -14.81 1.61 -4.80
CA GLN A 21 -15.32 0.98 -3.59
C GLN A 21 -14.31 1.11 -2.44
N ALA A 22 -14.79 1.58 -1.29
CA ALA A 22 -14.08 1.56 -0.02
C ALA A 22 -14.39 0.27 0.74
N PHE A 23 -13.36 -0.33 1.34
CA PHE A 23 -13.44 -1.55 2.12
C PHE A 23 -13.12 -1.25 3.58
N GLU A 24 -13.99 -1.69 4.48
CA GLU A 24 -13.76 -1.70 5.93
C GLU A 24 -13.79 -3.15 6.41
N SER A 25 -12.79 -3.53 7.20
CA SER A 25 -12.66 -4.88 7.73
C SER A 25 -11.76 -4.85 8.97
N ASP A 26 -12.13 -5.63 9.98
CA ASP A 26 -11.34 -5.81 11.21
C ASP A 26 -9.97 -6.48 10.94
N LEU A 27 -9.74 -7.00 9.72
CA LEU A 27 -8.47 -7.59 9.30
C LEU A 27 -7.41 -6.55 8.95
N TYR A 28 -7.80 -5.29 8.79
CA TYR A 28 -6.90 -4.19 8.42
C TYR A 28 -6.87 -3.14 9.55
N PRO A 29 -5.80 -2.32 9.64
CA PRO A 29 -5.79 -1.21 10.57
C PRO A 29 -7.03 -0.31 10.40
N CYS A 30 -7.48 0.35 11.48
CA CYS A 30 -8.67 1.18 11.37
C CYS A 30 -8.40 2.41 10.48
N SER A 31 -9.13 2.53 9.38
CA SER A 31 -9.13 3.70 8.48
C SER A 31 -10.44 4.45 8.60
N GLY A 32 -10.40 5.78 8.80
CA GLY A 32 -11.60 6.61 8.90
C GLY A 32 -12.36 6.78 7.57
N LEU A 33 -11.78 6.35 6.45
CA LEU A 33 -12.35 6.48 5.10
C LEU A 33 -12.48 5.11 4.39
N GLY A 34 -12.21 4.00 5.09
CA GLY A 34 -12.01 2.68 4.48
C GLY A 34 -10.72 2.60 3.66
N TYR A 35 -10.57 1.52 2.90
CA TYR A 35 -9.44 1.26 2.02
C TYR A 35 -9.88 1.12 0.57
N SER A 36 -9.15 1.69 -0.37
CA SER A 36 -9.35 1.42 -1.79
C SER A 36 -8.74 0.06 -2.18
N LEU A 37 -9.07 -0.45 -3.38
CA LEU A 37 -8.39 -1.62 -3.93
C LEU A 37 -6.88 -1.41 -4.07
N LEU A 38 -6.43 -0.18 -4.32
CA LEU A 38 -5.02 0.13 -4.45
C LEU A 38 -4.31 0.05 -3.09
N ASP A 39 -4.95 0.57 -2.03
CA ASP A 39 -4.47 0.46 -0.66
C ASP A 39 -4.31 -1.01 -0.24
N LEU A 40 -5.30 -1.84 -0.57
CA LEU A 40 -5.23 -3.28 -0.32
C LEU A 40 -4.10 -3.95 -1.11
N CYS A 41 -3.84 -3.51 -2.34
CA CYS A 41 -2.67 -4.01 -3.08
C CYS A 41 -1.35 -3.62 -2.40
N CYS A 42 -1.27 -2.42 -1.81
CA CYS A 42 -0.10 -1.99 -1.02
C CYS A 42 0.07 -2.85 0.24
N TYR A 43 -1.01 -3.06 1.00
CA TYR A 43 -1.00 -3.90 2.21
C TYR A 43 -0.58 -5.35 1.91
N HIS A 44 -1.12 -5.93 0.84
CA HIS A 44 -0.84 -7.32 0.44
C HIS A 44 0.29 -7.44 -0.59
N GLY A 45 1.10 -6.40 -0.80
CA GLY A 45 2.24 -6.43 -1.71
C GLY A 45 1.94 -6.97 -3.13
N ALA A 46 0.70 -6.79 -3.62
CA ALA A 46 0.16 -7.39 -4.84
C ALA A 46 0.50 -6.54 -6.07
N VAL A 47 1.77 -6.59 -6.49
CA VAL A 47 2.34 -5.64 -7.47
C VAL A 47 1.71 -5.67 -8.86
N GLY A 48 1.30 -6.84 -9.34
CA GLY A 48 0.62 -7.02 -10.62
C GLY A 48 -0.77 -6.39 -10.62
N CYS A 49 -1.53 -6.56 -9.53
CA CYS A 49 -2.82 -5.91 -9.34
C CYS A 49 -2.67 -4.39 -9.17
N PHE A 50 -1.68 -3.95 -8.39
CA PHE A 50 -1.34 -2.54 -8.22
C PHE A 50 -1.04 -1.86 -9.57
N LYS A 51 -0.17 -2.46 -10.40
CA LYS A 51 0.15 -1.96 -11.74
C LYS A 51 -1.08 -1.91 -12.63
N LEU A 52 -1.95 -2.94 -12.59
CA LEU A 52 -3.20 -2.94 -13.35
C LEU A 52 -4.10 -1.77 -12.93
N LEU A 53 -4.28 -1.54 -11.63
CA LEU A 53 -5.11 -0.45 -11.10
C LEU A 53 -4.59 0.94 -11.48
N ARG A 54 -3.26 1.12 -11.45
CA ARG A 54 -2.61 2.37 -11.88
C ARG A 54 -2.76 2.61 -13.39
N THR A 55 -2.57 1.59 -14.20
CA THR A 55 -2.56 1.72 -15.67
C THR A 55 -3.94 1.74 -16.31
N LYS A 56 -4.86 0.88 -15.86
CA LYS A 56 -6.20 0.75 -16.45
C LYS A 56 -7.20 1.77 -15.88
N PHE A 57 -7.08 2.09 -14.59
CA PHE A 57 -8.07 2.90 -13.88
C PHE A 57 -7.54 4.26 -13.40
N ASN A 58 -6.25 4.56 -13.60
CA ASN A 58 -5.59 5.77 -13.09
C ASN A 58 -5.82 5.96 -11.57
N SER A 59 -5.88 4.85 -10.82
CA SER A 59 -6.16 4.88 -9.38
C SER A 59 -5.14 5.75 -8.67
N GLU A 60 -5.57 6.75 -7.90
CA GLU A 60 -4.68 7.71 -7.25
C GLU A 60 -3.79 7.03 -6.20
N ILE A 61 -2.50 7.42 -6.12
CA ILE A 61 -1.61 7.01 -5.04
C ILE A 61 -1.77 7.99 -3.89
N THR A 62 -2.39 7.53 -2.81
CA THR A 62 -2.63 8.32 -1.60
C THR A 62 -1.50 8.14 -0.58
N GLN A 63 -1.48 8.95 0.47
CA GLN A 63 -0.56 8.74 1.60
C GLN A 63 -0.78 7.36 2.24
N GLN A 64 -2.03 6.90 2.31
CA GLN A 64 -2.37 5.58 2.82
C GLN A 64 -1.75 4.45 1.99
N CYS A 65 -1.68 4.58 0.66
CA CYS A 65 -0.94 3.64 -0.18
C CYS A 65 0.54 3.56 0.20
N LEU A 66 1.18 4.71 0.46
CA LEU A 66 2.58 4.75 0.87
C LEU A 66 2.77 4.11 2.24
N GLU A 67 1.99 4.51 3.25
CA GLU A 67 2.03 3.93 4.60
C GLU A 67 1.90 2.40 4.51
N LEU A 68 0.85 1.88 3.87
CA LEU A 68 0.60 0.46 3.76
C LEU A 68 1.66 -0.31 2.96
N SER A 69 2.36 0.35 2.03
CA SER A 69 3.44 -0.31 1.28
C SER A 69 4.61 -0.74 2.18
N PHE A 70 4.82 -0.06 3.31
CA PHE A 70 5.80 -0.45 4.33
C PHE A 70 5.36 -1.69 5.14
N LEU A 71 4.05 -1.89 5.34
CA LEU A 71 3.51 -3.14 5.91
C LEU A 71 3.62 -4.29 4.91
N GLY A 72 3.24 -4.06 3.66
CA GLY A 72 3.21 -5.11 2.63
C GLY A 72 4.60 -5.58 2.19
N GLY A 73 5.65 -4.80 2.46
CA GLY A 73 7.03 -5.23 2.25
C GLY A 73 7.48 -5.32 0.78
N ASN A 74 6.64 -4.91 -0.17
CA ASN A 74 6.96 -4.97 -1.58
C ASN A 74 7.68 -3.69 -2.02
N GLN A 75 9.00 -3.80 -2.22
CA GLN A 75 9.86 -2.68 -2.60
C GLN A 75 9.42 -1.99 -3.89
N GLU A 76 8.89 -2.71 -4.88
CA GLU A 76 8.46 -2.11 -6.14
C GLU A 76 7.24 -1.20 -5.94
N ILE A 77 6.26 -1.65 -5.14
CA ILE A 77 5.10 -0.81 -4.79
C ILE A 77 5.55 0.41 -3.98
N MET A 78 6.40 0.19 -2.96
CA MET A 78 6.91 1.27 -2.11
C MET A 78 7.66 2.33 -2.93
N SER A 79 8.58 1.92 -3.79
CA SER A 79 9.33 2.83 -4.67
C SER A 79 8.42 3.61 -5.62
N GLU A 80 7.32 3.01 -6.09
CA GLU A 80 6.35 3.75 -6.89
C GLU A 80 5.59 4.77 -6.05
N CYS A 81 5.15 4.42 -4.83
CA CYS A 81 4.43 5.33 -3.95
C CYS A 81 5.27 6.55 -3.55
N LEU A 82 6.57 6.34 -3.29
CA LEU A 82 7.54 7.39 -2.93
C LEU A 82 7.76 8.45 -4.02
N LYS A 83 7.37 8.19 -5.27
CA LYS A 83 7.43 9.19 -6.35
C LYS A 83 6.34 10.26 -6.21
N TYR A 84 5.28 9.97 -5.46
CA TYR A 84 4.10 10.82 -5.34
C TYR A 84 3.88 11.32 -3.91
N GLN A 85 4.36 10.59 -2.90
CA GLN A 85 4.10 10.83 -1.50
C GLN A 85 5.39 10.89 -0.68
N THR A 86 5.35 11.57 0.46
CA THR A 86 6.49 11.68 1.38
C THR A 86 6.23 10.83 2.63
N PRO A 87 7.19 10.01 3.06
CA PRO A 87 7.06 9.24 4.29
C PRO A 87 6.77 10.11 5.51
N ASP A 88 5.96 9.56 6.41
CA ASP A 88 5.61 10.15 7.70
C ASP A 88 5.88 9.16 8.85
N GLU A 89 5.46 9.53 10.05
CA GLU A 89 5.67 8.72 11.26
C GLU A 89 4.97 7.36 11.20
N LYS A 90 3.85 7.25 10.47
CA LYS A 90 3.17 5.95 10.30
C LYS A 90 3.96 5.03 9.39
N CYS A 91 4.66 5.56 8.39
CA CYS A 91 5.58 4.74 7.58
C CYS A 91 6.65 4.09 8.47
N MET A 92 7.15 4.80 9.49
CA MET A 92 8.09 4.25 10.48
C MET A 92 7.44 3.18 11.36
N GLU A 93 6.26 3.46 11.90
CA GLU A 93 5.49 2.48 12.70
C GLU A 93 5.26 1.17 11.92
N TYR A 94 4.85 1.29 10.66
CA TYR A 94 4.61 0.17 9.78
C TYR A 94 5.88 -0.57 9.33
N ALA A 95 7.00 0.13 9.15
CA ALA A 95 8.29 -0.52 8.93
C ALA A 95 8.74 -1.37 10.13
N ILE A 96 8.46 -0.90 11.35
CA ILE A 96 8.74 -1.65 12.58
C ILE A 96 7.81 -2.86 12.70
N ILE A 97 6.51 -2.68 12.47
CA ILE A 97 5.50 -3.77 12.52
C ILE A 97 5.79 -4.85 11.48
N SER A 98 6.26 -4.48 10.29
CA SER A 98 6.66 -5.45 9.25
C SER A 98 7.99 -6.15 9.54
N HIS A 99 8.65 -5.81 10.67
CA HIS A 99 9.95 -6.34 11.07
C HIS A 99 11.02 -6.17 9.98
N ASN A 100 10.95 -5.08 9.21
CA ASN A 100 11.89 -4.79 8.12
C ASN A 100 12.90 -3.71 8.52
N ILE A 101 14.08 -4.14 8.98
CA ILE A 101 15.13 -3.24 9.45
C ILE A 101 15.72 -2.36 8.35
N ASP A 102 15.69 -2.81 7.09
CA ASP A 102 16.17 -2.02 5.96
C ASP A 102 15.25 -0.81 5.74
N PHE A 103 13.95 -0.99 5.89
CA PHE A 103 12.97 0.10 5.81
C PHE A 103 13.10 1.08 6.96
N VAL A 104 13.30 0.59 8.19
CA VAL A 104 13.55 1.46 9.35
C VAL A 104 14.80 2.31 9.12
N THR A 105 15.90 1.69 8.68
CA THR A 105 17.17 2.36 8.42
C THR A 105 17.05 3.38 7.28
N PHE A 106 16.31 3.04 6.22
CA PHE A 106 15.99 3.94 5.12
C PHE A 106 15.24 5.18 5.59
N LEU A 107 14.17 5.02 6.38
CA LEU A 107 13.37 6.14 6.89
C LEU A 107 14.17 7.04 7.84
N MET A 108 15.03 6.46 8.68
CA MET A 108 15.91 7.22 9.57
C MET A 108 16.94 8.04 8.81
N ASN A 109 17.61 7.44 7.81
CA ASN A 109 18.75 8.09 7.14
C ASN A 109 18.31 9.04 6.04
N GLU A 110 17.34 8.65 5.21
CA GLU A 110 16.93 9.43 4.04
C GLU A 110 15.88 10.49 4.37
N TYR A 111 15.03 10.22 5.38
CA TYR A 111 13.93 11.11 5.74
C TYR A 111 14.03 11.70 7.16
N ASN A 112 15.07 11.35 7.93
CA ASN A 112 15.28 11.82 9.31
C ASN A 112 14.10 11.50 10.25
N ILE A 113 13.30 10.48 9.94
CA ILE A 113 12.17 10.07 10.78
C ILE A 113 12.72 9.21 11.91
N GLN A 114 12.53 9.67 13.15
CA GLN A 114 13.04 8.97 14.33
C GLN A 114 12.07 7.89 14.80
N ILE A 115 12.61 6.80 15.38
CA ILE A 115 11.81 5.80 16.07
C ILE A 115 11.19 6.44 17.31
N ARG A 116 9.86 6.44 17.37
CA ARG A 116 9.11 6.82 18.58
C ARG A 116 8.69 5.54 19.30
N LEU A 117 9.46 5.17 20.33
CA LEU A 117 9.03 4.16 21.29
C LEU A 117 8.04 4.85 22.23
N THR A 118 6.75 4.60 22.02
CA THR A 118 5.70 5.04 22.94
C THR A 118 5.60 4.11 24.14
#